data_AF-F0G3C6-F1
#
_entry.id   AF-F0G3C6-F1
#
_cell.length_a   1.000
_cell.length_b   1.000
_cell.length_c   1.000
_cell.angle_alpha   90.00
_cell.angle_beta   90.00
_cell.angle_gamma   90.00
#
_symmetry.space_group_name_H-M   'P 1'
#
loop_
_entity.id
_entity.type
_entity.pdbx_description
1 polymer ?
#
loop_
_entity_poly.entity_id
_entity_poly.type
_entity_poly.pdbx_seq_one_letter_code
_entity_poly.pdbx_strand_id
1 'polypeptide(L)'
;SLGSGASAAGVQSVALGAHAVASGANAVALGHGAIVDRDDTVSIGAPGRERKLAHVADGVLPSDAVNLRQLHAVARRAYGGVAAATALSMIPDADVGRTVALGIGTGGYMGYQAVALGASMRIGANLKLRAGASLNAATTWGAGASYNW
;
A
#
# COMPACT_ATOMS: atom_id res chain seq x y z
N SER A 1 33.59 19.59 0.99
CA SER A 1 32.60 19.71 -0.11
C SER A 1 33.32 19.64 -1.46
N LEU A 2 32.61 19.39 -2.56
CA LEU A 2 33.13 19.41 -3.93
C LEU A 2 32.15 20.14 -4.86
N GLY A 3 32.63 21.16 -5.59
CA GLY A 3 31.85 21.98 -6.51
C GLY A 3 31.81 23.46 -6.11
N SER A 4 31.61 24.35 -7.09
CA SER A 4 31.54 25.80 -6.84
C SER A 4 30.37 26.13 -5.92
N GLY A 5 30.62 26.87 -4.84
CA GLY A 5 29.61 27.23 -3.85
C GLY A 5 29.05 26.06 -3.04
N ALA A 6 29.67 24.87 -3.08
CA ALA A 6 29.25 23.73 -2.27
C ALA A 6 29.64 23.91 -0.79
N SER A 7 28.68 23.73 0.12
CA SER A 7 28.85 23.93 1.56
C SER A 7 28.53 22.65 2.33
N ALA A 8 29.51 22.11 3.04
CA ALA A 8 29.35 20.99 3.98
C ALA A 8 29.54 21.56 5.40
N ALA A 9 28.51 22.23 5.91
CA ALA A 9 28.55 22.99 7.16
C ALA A 9 28.23 22.13 8.39
N GLY A 10 27.51 21.02 8.21
CA GLY A 10 27.23 20.07 9.28
C GLY A 10 28.46 19.26 9.67
N VAL A 11 28.53 18.86 10.95
CA VAL A 11 29.58 17.95 11.44
C VAL A 11 29.52 16.65 10.66
N GLN A 12 30.66 16.14 10.16
CA GLN A 12 30.73 14.91 9.35
C GLN A 12 29.87 14.93 8.07
N SER A 13 29.51 16.11 7.57
CA SER A 13 28.67 16.23 6.37
C SER A 13 29.46 16.16 5.07
N VAL A 14 28.77 15.80 3.99
CA VAL A 14 29.29 15.77 2.62
C VAL A 14 28.39 16.60 1.72
N ALA A 15 28.98 17.47 0.91
CA ALA A 15 28.27 18.20 -0.14
C ALA A 15 29.00 18.02 -1.47
N LEU A 16 28.32 17.44 -2.45
CA LEU A 16 28.85 17.07 -3.77
C LEU A 16 27.98 17.66 -4.88
N GLY A 17 28.48 18.67 -5.58
CA GLY A 17 27.79 19.39 -6.66
C GLY A 17 27.81 20.90 -6.44
N ALA A 18 27.84 21.69 -7.52
CA ALA A 18 27.82 23.15 -7.40
C ALA A 18 26.57 23.62 -6.64
N HIS A 19 26.74 24.49 -5.65
CA HIS A 19 25.70 24.98 -4.74
C HIS A 19 25.01 23.91 -3.89
N ALA A 20 25.56 22.70 -3.75
CA ALA A 20 25.06 21.72 -2.81
C ALA A 20 25.31 22.18 -1.36
N VAL A 21 24.32 22.08 -0.48
CA VAL A 21 24.40 22.51 0.92
C VAL A 21 23.98 21.36 1.84
N ALA A 22 24.91 20.92 2.68
CA ALA A 22 24.66 19.95 3.75
C ALA A 22 24.91 20.63 5.10
N SER A 23 23.85 21.05 5.78
CA SER A 23 23.92 21.70 7.10
C SER A 23 23.59 20.76 8.26
N GLY A 24 22.94 19.62 8.00
CA GLY A 24 22.74 18.55 9.00
C GLY A 24 24.03 17.79 9.33
N ALA A 25 24.16 17.33 10.57
CA ALA A 25 25.24 16.45 11.01
C ALA A 25 25.12 15.07 10.33
N ASN A 26 26.26 14.47 9.94
CA ASN A 26 26.32 13.20 9.23
C ASN A 26 25.43 13.15 7.96
N ALA A 27 25.19 14.30 7.32
CA ALA A 27 24.30 14.41 6.18
C ALA A 27 25.06 14.47 4.84
N VAL A 28 24.41 14.06 3.75
CA VAL A 28 24.98 14.07 2.39
C VAL A 28 24.07 14.82 1.41
N ALA A 29 24.52 15.96 0.89
CA ALA A 29 23.89 16.63 -0.25
C ALA A 29 24.55 16.19 -1.57
N LEU A 30 23.79 15.50 -2.43
CA LEU A 30 24.26 14.90 -3.67
C LEU A 30 23.58 15.53 -4.91
N GLY A 31 24.34 16.32 -5.66
CA GLY A 31 23.94 16.96 -6.91
C GLY A 31 23.84 18.49 -6.84
N HIS A 32 23.80 19.13 -8.00
CA HIS A 32 23.76 20.61 -8.11
C HIS A 32 22.59 21.22 -7.33
N GLY A 33 22.88 22.14 -6.41
CA GLY A 33 21.86 22.80 -5.59
C GLY A 33 21.05 21.85 -4.71
N ALA A 34 21.56 20.65 -4.40
CA ALA A 34 20.92 19.75 -3.43
C ALA A 34 21.05 20.34 -2.03
N ILE A 35 20.00 20.22 -1.21
CA ILE A 35 19.95 20.77 0.14
C ILE A 35 19.57 19.65 1.11
N VAL A 36 20.30 19.54 2.21
CA VAL A 36 19.94 18.72 3.36
C VAL A 36 20.20 19.48 4.65
N ASP A 37 19.13 19.67 5.42
CA ASP A 37 19.08 20.42 6.68
C ASP A 37 18.75 19.53 7.89
N ARG A 38 18.67 18.22 7.67
CA ARG A 38 18.41 17.20 8.68
C ARG A 38 19.63 16.30 8.86
N ASP A 39 19.86 15.89 10.09
CA ASP A 39 20.93 14.96 10.43
C ASP A 39 20.68 13.57 9.81
N ASP A 40 21.75 12.78 9.66
CA ASP A 40 21.71 11.37 9.22
C ASP A 40 20.92 11.14 7.92
N THR A 41 20.94 12.12 7.01
CA THR A 41 20.09 12.12 5.80
C THR A 41 20.92 12.31 4.54
N VAL A 42 20.56 11.58 3.47
CA VAL A 42 21.05 11.84 2.12
C VAL A 42 19.96 12.53 1.32
N SER A 43 20.25 13.69 0.73
CA SER A 43 19.38 14.39 -0.21
C SER A 43 19.99 14.41 -1.60
N ILE A 44 19.19 14.04 -2.60
CA ILE A 44 19.57 14.12 -4.02
C ILE A 44 19.00 15.36 -4.73
N GLY A 45 18.39 16.28 -3.99
CA GLY A 45 17.66 17.42 -4.54
C GLY A 45 17.40 18.49 -3.49
N ALA A 46 16.41 19.34 -3.73
CA ALA A 46 15.94 20.33 -2.76
C ALA A 46 14.41 20.38 -2.80
N PRO A 47 13.73 20.95 -1.78
CA PRO A 47 12.28 21.13 -1.83
C PRO A 47 11.82 21.83 -3.12
N GLY A 48 10.87 21.21 -3.84
CA GLY A 48 10.37 21.68 -5.14
C GLY A 48 11.32 21.46 -6.32
N ARG A 49 12.48 20.83 -6.08
CA ARG A 49 13.52 20.48 -7.06
C ARG A 49 14.04 19.07 -6.77
N GLU A 50 13.12 18.14 -6.57
CA GLU A 50 13.42 16.73 -6.33
C GLU A 50 14.01 16.08 -7.59
N ARG A 51 14.85 15.06 -7.39
CA ARG A 51 15.37 14.23 -8.47
C ARG A 51 14.81 12.82 -8.36
N LYS A 52 14.69 12.15 -9.51
CA LYS A 52 14.33 10.72 -9.55
C LYS A 52 15.58 9.89 -9.33
N LEU A 53 15.50 8.88 -8.47
CA LEU A 53 16.50 7.82 -8.38
C LEU A 53 16.06 6.66 -9.28
N ALA A 54 16.81 6.40 -10.35
CA ALA A 54 16.49 5.37 -11.33
C ALA A 54 17.35 4.10 -11.13
N HIS A 55 16.93 3.00 -11.75
CA HIS A 55 17.64 1.70 -11.72
C HIS A 55 17.82 1.09 -10.31
N VAL A 56 16.86 1.35 -9.42
CA VAL A 56 16.79 0.72 -8.10
C VAL A 56 16.28 -0.72 -8.25
N ALA A 57 17.11 -1.70 -7.93
CA ALA A 57 16.73 -3.11 -7.89
C ALA A 57 15.65 -3.36 -6.81
N ASP A 58 15.06 -4.55 -6.79
CA ASP A 58 14.12 -4.89 -5.71
C ASP A 58 14.85 -4.98 -4.37
N GLY A 59 14.29 -4.32 -3.36
CA GLY A 59 14.75 -4.50 -1.98
C GLY A 59 14.43 -5.91 -1.48
N VAL A 60 15.36 -6.49 -0.73
CA VAL A 60 15.28 -7.84 -0.15
C VAL A 60 15.33 -7.78 1.38
N LEU A 61 16.15 -6.90 1.94
CA LEU A 61 16.29 -6.69 3.38
C LEU A 61 15.33 -5.60 3.90
N PRO A 62 15.04 -5.57 5.22
CA PRO A 62 14.11 -4.59 5.80
C PRO A 62 14.49 -3.11 5.58
N SER A 63 15.77 -2.82 5.35
CA SER A 63 16.30 -1.46 5.16
C SER A 63 16.62 -1.13 3.70
N ASP A 64 16.28 -2.00 2.74
CA ASP A 64 16.53 -1.74 1.33
C ASP A 64 15.49 -0.75 0.77
N ALA A 65 15.91 0.04 -0.22
CA ALA A 65 15.00 0.91 -0.95
C ALA A 65 13.97 0.08 -1.75
N VAL A 66 12.70 0.51 -1.72
CA VAL A 66 11.62 -0.10 -2.49
C VAL A 66 11.44 0.65 -3.80
N ASN A 67 11.38 -0.08 -4.92
CA ASN A 67 11.11 0.53 -6.23
C ASN A 67 9.62 0.57 -6.57
N LEU A 68 9.27 1.28 -7.65
CA LEU A 68 7.87 1.48 -8.07
C LEU A 68 7.15 0.16 -8.42
N ARG A 69 7.86 -0.86 -8.92
CA ARG A 69 7.25 -2.16 -9.26
C ARG A 69 6.80 -2.89 -8.00
N GLN A 70 7.62 -2.90 -6.95
CA GLN A 70 7.24 -3.47 -5.65
C GLN A 70 6.04 -2.72 -5.04
N LEU A 71 6.04 -1.38 -5.10
CA LEU A 71 4.91 -0.58 -4.65
C LEU A 71 3.62 -0.89 -5.43
N HIS A 72 3.69 -0.98 -6.77
CA HIS A 72 2.55 -1.36 -7.59
C HIS A 72 2.04 -2.78 -7.28
N ALA A 73 2.92 -3.72 -6.92
CA ALA A 73 2.49 -5.04 -6.50
C ALA A 73 1.70 -5.01 -5.19
N VAL A 74 2.10 -4.16 -4.23
CA VAL A 74 1.33 -3.92 -2.99
C VAL A 74 -0.02 -3.27 -3.32
N ALA A 75 -0.02 -2.21 -4.14
CA ALA A 75 -1.24 -1.52 -4.54
C ALA A 75 -2.25 -2.47 -5.23
N ARG A 76 -1.78 -3.33 -6.14
CA ARG A 76 -2.61 -4.36 -6.79
C ARG A 76 -3.29 -5.28 -5.78
N ARG A 77 -2.55 -5.76 -4.79
CA ARG A 77 -3.09 -6.65 -3.75
C ARG A 77 -4.10 -5.91 -2.87
N ALA A 78 -3.81 -4.67 -2.49
CA ALA A 78 -4.71 -3.86 -1.69
C ALA A 78 -6.02 -3.56 -2.42
N TYR A 79 -5.94 -3.08 -3.67
CA TYR A 79 -7.12 -2.75 -4.47
C TYR A 79 -7.95 -3.99 -4.84
N GLY A 80 -7.28 -5.10 -5.16
CA GLY A 80 -7.96 -6.40 -5.31
C GLY A 80 -8.72 -6.78 -4.04
N GLY A 81 -8.08 -6.72 -2.87
CA GLY A 81 -8.70 -7.03 -1.58
C GLY A 81 -9.94 -6.17 -1.28
N VAL A 82 -9.91 -4.88 -1.60
CA VAL A 82 -11.09 -4.00 -1.46
C VAL A 82 -12.21 -4.43 -2.40
N ALA A 83 -11.92 -4.67 -3.68
CA ALA A 83 -12.92 -5.16 -4.63
C ALA A 83 -13.53 -6.49 -4.17
N ALA A 84 -12.74 -7.39 -3.58
CA ALA A 84 -13.21 -8.63 -2.98
C ALA A 84 -14.16 -8.41 -1.80
N ALA A 85 -13.83 -7.48 -0.90
CA ALA A 85 -14.71 -7.14 0.21
C ALA A 85 -16.05 -6.57 -0.28
N THR A 86 -16.02 -5.71 -1.30
CA THR A 86 -17.23 -5.22 -1.97
C THR A 86 -18.03 -6.37 -2.58
N ALA A 87 -17.38 -7.31 -3.26
CA ALA A 87 -18.04 -8.48 -3.83
C ALA A 87 -18.71 -9.34 -2.73
N LEU A 88 -18.02 -9.60 -1.61
CA LEU A 88 -18.56 -10.35 -0.48
C LEU A 88 -19.80 -9.68 0.14
N SER A 89 -19.83 -8.34 0.21
CA SER A 89 -20.99 -7.60 0.74
C SER A 89 -22.23 -7.65 -0.15
N MET A 90 -22.07 -7.96 -1.43
CA MET A 90 -23.16 -8.05 -2.39
C MET A 90 -23.72 -9.48 -2.54
N ILE A 91 -23.19 -10.45 -1.79
CA ILE A 91 -23.73 -11.81 -1.77
C ILE A 91 -25.13 -11.78 -1.13
N PRO A 92 -26.18 -12.22 -1.85
CA PRO A 92 -27.52 -12.27 -1.32
C PRO A 92 -27.62 -13.24 -0.13
N ASP A 93 -28.46 -12.87 0.83
CA ASP A 93 -28.74 -13.68 2.00
C ASP A 93 -29.90 -14.66 1.77
N ALA A 94 -30.00 -15.69 2.61
CA ALA A 94 -31.10 -16.66 2.58
C ALA A 94 -32.47 -16.02 2.92
N ASP A 95 -33.46 -16.25 2.06
CA ASP A 95 -34.85 -15.84 2.26
C ASP A 95 -35.51 -16.54 3.45
N VAL A 96 -36.53 -15.88 4.03
CA VAL A 96 -37.34 -16.40 5.14
C VAL A 96 -38.04 -17.69 4.70
N GLY A 97 -37.67 -18.82 5.31
CA GLY A 97 -38.23 -20.15 5.02
C GLY A 97 -37.24 -21.15 4.42
N ARG A 98 -36.03 -20.72 4.00
CA ARG A 98 -34.95 -21.62 3.58
C ARG A 98 -33.82 -21.65 4.62
N THR A 99 -33.32 -22.84 4.92
CA THR A 99 -32.26 -23.07 5.93
C THR A 99 -30.88 -22.69 5.41
N VAL A 100 -30.64 -22.76 4.09
CA VAL A 100 -29.35 -22.47 3.44
C VAL A 100 -29.59 -21.73 2.12
N ALA A 101 -28.76 -20.74 1.81
CA ALA A 101 -28.66 -20.11 0.50
C ALA A 101 -27.21 -20.00 0.04
N LEU A 102 -27.02 -20.10 -1.28
CA LEU A 102 -25.76 -19.84 -1.96
C LEU A 102 -25.91 -18.58 -2.80
N GLY A 103 -24.88 -17.75 -2.83
CA GLY A 103 -24.92 -16.50 -3.56
C GLY A 103 -23.59 -16.18 -4.23
N ILE A 104 -23.69 -15.36 -5.27
CA ILE A 104 -22.57 -14.76 -5.97
C ILE A 104 -22.64 -13.24 -5.80
N GLY A 105 -21.51 -12.61 -5.57
CA GLY A 105 -21.38 -11.16 -5.53
C GLY A 105 -20.23 -10.71 -6.40
N THR A 106 -20.32 -9.50 -6.95
CA THR A 106 -19.27 -8.88 -7.76
C THR A 106 -18.93 -7.53 -7.18
N GLY A 107 -17.66 -7.13 -7.25
CA GLY A 107 -17.19 -5.87 -6.71
C GLY A 107 -16.10 -5.26 -7.57
N GLY A 108 -16.02 -3.93 -7.56
CA GLY A 108 -15.01 -3.19 -8.31
C GLY A 108 -14.41 -2.05 -7.49
N TYR A 109 -13.10 -1.84 -7.61
CA TYR A 109 -12.40 -0.74 -6.95
C TYR A 109 -11.15 -0.32 -7.74
N MET A 110 -11.04 0.97 -8.10
CA MET A 110 -9.85 1.53 -8.80
C MET A 110 -9.40 0.73 -10.03
N GLY A 111 -10.35 0.20 -10.82
CA GLY A 111 -10.08 -0.62 -12.00
C GLY A 111 -9.84 -2.12 -11.73
N TYR A 112 -9.86 -2.55 -10.47
CA TYR A 112 -9.79 -3.96 -10.07
C TYR A 112 -11.19 -4.51 -9.89
N GLN A 113 -11.39 -5.75 -10.30
CA GLN A 113 -12.65 -6.47 -10.16
C GLN A 113 -12.44 -7.72 -9.31
N ALA A 114 -13.49 -8.14 -8.62
CA ALA A 114 -13.51 -9.37 -7.88
C ALA A 114 -14.89 -10.03 -7.96
N VAL A 115 -14.89 -11.34 -7.86
CA VAL A 115 -16.09 -12.17 -7.74
C VAL A 115 -16.03 -12.88 -6.39
N ALA A 116 -17.15 -12.99 -5.72
CA ALA A 116 -17.26 -13.68 -4.45
C ALA A 116 -18.37 -14.73 -4.50
N LEU A 117 -18.14 -15.84 -3.82
CA LEU A 117 -19.09 -16.91 -3.60
C LEU A 117 -19.27 -17.06 -2.10
N GLY A 118 -20.50 -17.28 -1.66
CA GLY A 118 -20.77 -17.45 -0.25
C GLY A 118 -22.02 -18.24 0.01
N ALA A 119 -22.11 -18.70 1.24
CA ALA A 119 -23.26 -19.38 1.79
C ALA A 119 -23.78 -18.60 3.00
N SER A 120 -25.08 -18.51 3.12
CA SER A 120 -25.74 -18.09 4.35
C SER A 120 -26.67 -19.18 4.84
N MET A 121 -26.80 -19.30 6.16
CA MET A 121 -27.67 -20.27 6.80
C MET A 121 -28.48 -19.61 7.91
N ARG A 122 -29.71 -20.08 8.11
CA ARG A 122 -30.60 -19.61 9.17
C ARG A 122 -30.94 -20.77 10.09
N ILE A 123 -30.59 -20.64 11.37
CA ILE A 123 -30.82 -21.63 12.42
C ILE A 123 -31.99 -21.15 13.27
N GLY A 124 -33.13 -21.83 13.16
CA GLY A 124 -34.38 -21.39 13.79
C GLY A 124 -34.90 -20.05 13.24
N ALA A 125 -35.64 -19.30 14.06
CA ALA A 125 -36.19 -18.00 13.66
C ALA A 125 -35.24 -16.82 13.94
N ASN A 126 -34.17 -17.05 14.70
CA ASN A 126 -33.45 -15.98 15.39
C ASN A 126 -31.99 -15.89 14.96
N LEU A 127 -31.30 -16.98 14.60
CA LEU A 127 -29.87 -16.99 14.29
C LEU A 127 -29.63 -17.09 12.78
N LYS A 128 -28.73 -16.26 12.25
CA LYS A 128 -28.25 -16.31 10.87
C LYS A 128 -26.73 -16.31 10.86
N LEU A 129 -26.15 -17.15 10.02
CA LEU A 129 -24.70 -17.22 9.79
C LEU A 129 -24.44 -16.99 8.30
N ARG A 130 -23.30 -16.40 7.97
CA ARG A 130 -22.82 -16.22 6.60
C ARG A 130 -21.33 -16.51 6.54
N ALA A 131 -20.90 -17.07 5.43
CA ALA A 131 -19.49 -17.27 5.11
C ALA A 131 -19.30 -17.11 3.60
N GLY A 132 -18.17 -16.56 3.17
CA GLY A 132 -17.87 -16.41 1.76
C GLY A 132 -16.39 -16.22 1.50
N ALA A 133 -16.01 -16.50 0.26
CA ALA A 133 -14.67 -16.26 -0.26
C ALA A 133 -14.76 -15.50 -1.59
N SER A 134 -13.76 -14.67 -1.85
CA SER A 134 -13.63 -13.91 -3.09
C SER A 134 -12.33 -14.23 -3.80
N LEU A 135 -12.44 -14.28 -5.13
CA LEU A 135 -11.37 -14.60 -6.06
C LEU A 135 -10.91 -13.29 -6.71
N ASN A 136 -9.66 -12.90 -6.41
CA ASN A 136 -8.88 -11.88 -7.11
C ASN A 136 -7.38 -12.24 -7.05
N ALA A 137 -6.47 -11.29 -7.27
CA ALA A 137 -5.01 -11.45 -7.08
C ALA A 137 -4.57 -12.01 -5.69
N ALA A 138 -5.45 -12.00 -4.69
CA ALA A 138 -5.35 -12.68 -3.42
C ALA A 138 -6.73 -13.25 -3.02
N THR A 139 -6.75 -14.42 -2.38
CA THR A 139 -8.00 -14.98 -1.84
C THR A 139 -8.39 -14.23 -0.56
N THR A 140 -9.58 -13.64 -0.55
CA THR A 140 -10.15 -12.98 0.64
C THR A 140 -11.33 -13.82 1.13
N TRP A 141 -11.49 -14.00 2.43
CA TRP A 141 -12.62 -14.72 3.01
C TRP A 141 -13.20 -13.95 4.19
N GLY A 142 -14.46 -14.21 4.51
CA GLY A 142 -15.13 -13.61 5.65
C GLY A 142 -16.27 -14.50 6.13
N ALA A 143 -16.60 -14.36 7.41
CA ALA A 143 -17.76 -14.99 8.02
C ALA A 143 -18.43 -14.00 8.99
N GLY A 144 -19.71 -14.20 9.27
CA GLY A 144 -20.47 -13.37 10.20
C GLY A 144 -21.68 -14.10 10.74
N ALA A 145 -22.19 -13.60 11.87
CA ALA A 145 -23.39 -14.10 12.51
C ALA A 145 -24.28 -12.93 12.93
N SER A 146 -25.59 -13.14 12.94
CA SER A 146 -26.55 -12.20 13.52
C SER A 146 -27.64 -12.94 14.27
N TYR A 147 -28.13 -12.34 15.36
CA TYR A 147 -29.22 -12.87 16.18
C TYR A 147 -30.34 -11.82 16.29
N ASN A 148 -31.59 -12.24 16.14
CA ASN A 148 -32.79 -11.40 16.25
C ASN A 148 -33.65 -11.88 17.42
N TRP A 149 -34.18 -10.99 18.27
CA TRP A 149 -35.04 -11.31 19.40
C TRP A 149 -36.46 -10.75 19.23
#